data_AF-A0AAV8Y5S0-F1
#
_entry.id   AF-A0AAV8Y5S0-F1
#
_cell.length_a   1.000
_cell.length_b   1.000
_cell.length_c   1.000
_cell.angle_alpha   90.00
_cell.angle_beta   90.00
_cell.angle_gamma   90.00
#
_symmetry.space_group_name_H-M   'P 1'
#
loop_
_entity.id
_entity.type
_entity.pdbx_description
1 polymer ?
#
loop_
_entity_poly.entity_id
_entity_poly.type
_entity_poly.pdbx_seq_one_letter_code
_entity_poly.pdbx_strand_id
1 'polypeptide(L)'
;FLKAGTEELSRSNFGIVDQIAALLWVKENIEEFGGDPKSVTLFGHGTGAVCANLLMISPMILQDNNQRLFHRAILMGGSALADWALAGNPSEVTYQVSQALNCQIQDDFAACLRRKQLREIMAAGATTPAYKTRFGPIVDSLVVPNDPRKSMTQYHDIFKGYVRISSYSFLSSV
;
A
#
# COMPACT_ATOMS: atom_id res chain seq x y z
N PHE A 1 -4.33 6.36 -1.65
CA PHE A 1 -2.91 6.54 -1.30
C PHE A 1 -2.54 7.97 -0.93
N LEU A 2 -3.22 9.00 -1.46
CA LEU A 2 -3.01 10.39 -1.03
C LEU A 2 -3.06 10.50 0.51
N LYS A 3 -2.09 11.22 1.07
CA LYS A 3 -2.01 11.53 2.50
C LYS A 3 -2.96 12.69 2.79
N ALA A 4 -3.84 12.52 3.77
CA ALA A 4 -4.91 13.49 4.07
C ALA A 4 -4.45 14.66 4.96
N GLY A 5 -3.18 15.06 4.87
CA GLY A 5 -2.56 16.10 5.68
C GLY A 5 -1.03 16.01 5.64
N THR A 6 -0.34 16.97 6.27
CA THR A 6 1.13 17.00 6.33
C THR A 6 1.70 16.39 7.60
N GLU A 7 0.91 16.32 8.67
CA GLU A 7 1.30 15.70 9.95
C GLU A 7 1.66 14.22 9.77
N GLU A 8 2.55 13.71 10.62
CA GLU A 8 3.03 12.32 10.55
C GLU A 8 1.88 11.30 10.67
N LEU A 9 0.94 11.55 11.58
CA LEU A 9 -0.22 10.68 11.86
C LEU A 9 -1.42 10.92 10.91
N SER A 10 -1.26 11.75 9.88
CA SER A 10 -2.34 11.96 8.90
C SER A 10 -2.69 10.65 8.21
N ARG A 11 -3.99 10.35 8.14
CA ARG A 11 -4.49 9.12 7.50
C ARG A 11 -4.01 9.01 6.05
N SER A 12 -3.55 7.83 5.68
CA SER A 12 -2.99 7.52 4.37
C SER A 12 -3.21 6.04 4.04
N ASN A 13 -2.54 5.51 3.00
CA ASN A 13 -2.55 4.08 2.67
C ASN A 13 -3.94 3.44 2.53
N PHE A 14 -4.98 4.24 2.23
CA PHE A 14 -6.36 3.77 2.12
C PHE A 14 -6.51 2.52 1.24
N GLY A 15 -5.79 2.42 0.11
CA GLY A 15 -5.84 1.24 -0.75
C GLY A 15 -5.22 -0.03 -0.14
N ILE A 16 -4.30 0.07 0.81
CA ILE A 16 -3.81 -1.10 1.57
C ILE A 16 -4.79 -1.44 2.67
N VAL A 17 -5.38 -0.43 3.33
CA VAL A 17 -6.44 -0.66 4.33
C VAL A 17 -7.64 -1.36 3.70
N ASP A 18 -8.03 -0.99 2.47
CA ASP A 18 -9.07 -1.68 1.71
C ASP A 18 -8.72 -3.15 1.43
N GLN A 19 -7.45 -3.45 1.13
CA GLN A 19 -6.98 -4.83 0.95
C GLN A 19 -6.99 -5.62 2.27
N ILE A 20 -6.66 -4.98 3.40
CA ILE A 20 -6.76 -5.61 4.72
C ILE A 20 -8.23 -5.93 5.04
N ALA A 21 -9.15 -4.99 4.78
CA ALA A 21 -10.58 -5.20 4.97
C ALA A 21 -11.11 -6.35 4.08
N ALA A 22 -10.65 -6.43 2.83
CA ALA A 22 -10.99 -7.55 1.95
C ALA A 22 -10.44 -8.88 2.48
N LEU A 23 -9.21 -8.91 3.00
CA LEU A 23 -8.63 -10.11 3.60
C LEU A 23 -9.34 -10.55 4.88
N LEU A 24 -9.79 -9.60 5.71
CA LEU A 24 -10.64 -9.87 6.87
C LEU A 24 -11.95 -10.51 6.43
N TRP A 25 -12.62 -9.93 5.44
CA TRP A 25 -13.85 -10.49 4.89
C TRP A 25 -13.64 -11.91 4.36
N VAL A 26 -12.57 -12.16 3.60
CA VAL A 26 -12.24 -13.51 3.13
C VAL A 26 -12.03 -14.45 4.32
N LYS A 27 -11.27 -14.05 5.33
CA LYS A 27 -11.01 -14.87 6.52
C LYS A 27 -12.31 -15.28 7.25
N GLU A 28 -13.25 -14.35 7.35
CA GLU A 28 -14.52 -14.54 8.07
C GLU A 28 -15.58 -15.29 7.27
N ASN A 29 -15.54 -15.24 5.94
CA ASN A 29 -16.65 -15.70 5.11
C ASN A 29 -16.30 -16.86 4.17
N ILE A 30 -15.03 -17.10 3.86
CA ILE A 30 -14.66 -18.05 2.78
C ILE A 30 -15.03 -19.51 3.08
N GLU A 31 -15.23 -19.88 4.35
CA GLU A 31 -15.70 -21.22 4.74
C GLU A 31 -17.08 -21.53 4.15
N GLU A 32 -17.98 -20.55 4.10
CA GLU A 32 -19.33 -20.70 3.53
C GLU A 32 -19.30 -20.94 2.01
N PHE A 33 -18.19 -20.56 1.36
CA PHE A 33 -17.95 -20.81 -0.06
C PHE A 33 -17.13 -22.10 -0.30
N GLY A 34 -16.89 -22.90 0.74
CA GLY A 34 -16.11 -24.14 0.67
C GLY A 34 -14.59 -23.93 0.61
N GLY A 35 -14.10 -22.73 0.91
CA GLY A 35 -12.66 -22.46 1.02
C GLY A 35 -12.12 -22.66 2.44
N ASP A 36 -10.80 -22.73 2.56
CA ASP A 36 -10.11 -22.87 3.85
C ASP A 36 -9.47 -21.52 4.27
N PRO A 37 -9.97 -20.84 5.33
CA PRO A 37 -9.40 -19.58 5.81
C PRO A 37 -7.99 -19.74 6.39
N LYS A 38 -7.53 -20.96 6.64
CA LYS A 38 -6.15 -21.28 7.07
C LYS A 38 -5.21 -21.54 5.88
N SER A 39 -5.70 -21.47 4.65
CA SER A 39 -4.93 -21.75 3.43
C SER A 39 -5.01 -20.63 2.37
N VAL A 40 -5.38 -19.41 2.78
CA VAL A 40 -5.46 -18.25 1.90
C VAL A 40 -4.09 -17.87 1.33
N THR A 41 -4.02 -17.69 0.01
CA THR A 41 -2.82 -17.27 -0.74
C THR A 41 -3.05 -15.92 -1.39
N LEU A 42 -2.19 -14.95 -1.12
CA LEU A 42 -2.23 -13.62 -1.71
C LEU A 42 -1.38 -13.56 -2.97
N PHE A 43 -1.99 -13.23 -4.11
CA PHE A 43 -1.29 -13.15 -5.39
C PHE A 43 -1.29 -11.70 -5.90
N GLY A 44 -0.16 -11.22 -6.43
CA GLY A 44 -0.07 -9.89 -7.01
C GLY A 44 0.96 -9.77 -8.12
N HIS A 45 0.68 -8.90 -9.09
CA HIS A 45 1.59 -8.53 -10.18
C HIS A 45 1.90 -7.02 -10.14
N GLY A 46 3.15 -6.62 -10.40
CA GLY A 46 3.57 -5.22 -10.43
C GLY A 46 3.29 -4.48 -9.11
N THR A 47 2.47 -3.44 -9.15
CA THR A 47 2.02 -2.71 -7.96
C THR A 47 1.19 -3.58 -7.00
N GLY A 48 0.48 -4.59 -7.52
CA GLY A 48 -0.19 -5.59 -6.69
C GLY A 48 0.80 -6.47 -5.92
N ALA A 49 1.92 -6.85 -6.55
CA ALA A 49 3.01 -7.56 -5.87
C ALA A 49 3.65 -6.68 -4.78
N VAL A 50 3.82 -5.38 -5.02
CA VAL A 50 4.26 -4.43 -3.99
C VAL A 50 3.30 -4.41 -2.81
N CYS A 51 1.99 -4.27 -3.05
CA CYS A 51 1.01 -4.24 -1.98
C CYS A 51 1.00 -5.55 -1.18
N ALA A 52 1.01 -6.70 -1.86
CA ALA A 52 1.12 -8.00 -1.20
C ALA A 52 2.40 -8.13 -0.36
N ASN A 53 3.52 -7.64 -0.88
CA ASN A 53 4.78 -7.65 -0.14
C ASN A 53 4.76 -6.73 1.09
N LEU A 54 4.11 -5.56 1.00
CA LEU A 54 3.91 -4.65 2.14
C LEU A 54 2.97 -5.26 3.18
N LEU A 55 1.90 -5.93 2.76
CA LEU A 55 0.98 -6.64 3.65
C LEU A 55 1.71 -7.75 4.43
N MET A 56 2.66 -8.45 3.83
CA MET A 56 3.45 -9.48 4.54
C MET A 56 4.20 -8.94 5.77
N ILE A 57 4.69 -7.70 5.69
CA ILE A 57 5.47 -7.03 6.75
C ILE A 57 4.62 -6.07 7.61
N SER A 58 3.32 -5.96 7.33
CA SER A 58 2.41 -5.12 8.08
C SER A 58 2.02 -5.79 9.41
N PRO A 59 2.00 -5.06 10.53
CA PRO A 59 1.44 -5.60 11.77
C PRO A 59 -0.09 -5.75 11.70
N MET A 60 -0.76 -5.02 10.78
CA MET A 60 -2.22 -4.99 10.66
C MET A 60 -2.84 -6.27 10.10
N ILE A 61 -2.01 -7.19 9.59
CA ILE A 61 -2.48 -8.50 9.12
C ILE A 61 -2.45 -9.58 10.22
N LEU A 62 -2.04 -9.21 11.44
CA LEU A 62 -2.07 -10.08 12.61
C LEU A 62 -3.38 -9.87 13.38
N GLN A 63 -4.02 -10.96 13.79
CA GLN A 63 -5.17 -10.97 14.70
C GLN A 63 -4.70 -11.18 16.16
N ASP A 64 -5.62 -11.06 17.12
CA ASP A 64 -5.35 -11.09 18.58
C ASP A 64 -4.60 -12.35 19.06
N ASN A 65 -4.66 -13.44 18.31
CA ASN A 65 -3.97 -14.70 18.58
C ASN A 65 -2.68 -14.88 17.75
N ASN A 66 -2.14 -13.80 17.20
CA ASN A 66 -0.98 -13.78 16.31
C ASN A 66 -1.18 -14.58 15.00
N GLN A 67 -2.43 -14.91 14.64
CA GLN A 67 -2.75 -15.52 13.34
C GLN A 67 -2.76 -14.47 12.24
N ARG A 68 -2.31 -14.88 11.06
CA ARG A 68 -2.29 -14.02 9.87
C ARG A 68 -3.58 -14.17 9.06
N LEU A 69 -3.96 -13.08 8.39
CA LEU A 69 -5.09 -13.08 7.45
C LEU A 69 -4.83 -13.93 6.20
N PHE A 70 -3.56 -14.11 5.82
CA PHE A 70 -3.14 -14.98 4.72
C PHE A 70 -1.83 -15.72 5.07
N HIS A 71 -1.56 -16.81 4.36
CA HIS A 71 -0.53 -17.78 4.74
C HIS A 71 0.57 -17.92 3.70
N ARG A 72 0.25 -17.63 2.44
CA ARG A 72 1.17 -17.73 1.30
C ARG A 72 1.04 -16.50 0.44
N ALA A 73 2.10 -16.15 -0.27
CA ALA A 73 2.06 -15.05 -1.23
C ALA A 73 2.89 -15.36 -2.46
N ILE A 74 2.40 -14.88 -3.61
CA ILE A 74 3.06 -14.98 -4.90
C ILE A 74 3.23 -13.54 -5.41
N LEU A 75 4.49 -13.12 -5.53
CA LEU A 75 4.87 -11.76 -5.89
C LEU A 75 5.51 -11.76 -7.28
N MET A 76 4.79 -11.25 -8.29
CA MET A 76 5.26 -11.23 -9.67
C MET A 76 5.61 -9.82 -10.13
N GLY A 77 6.81 -9.60 -10.67
CA GLY A 77 7.18 -8.33 -11.30
C GLY A 77 7.16 -7.10 -10.37
N GLY A 78 7.24 -7.30 -9.05
CA GLY A 78 7.24 -6.20 -8.08
C GLY A 78 7.68 -6.64 -6.69
N SER A 79 8.23 -5.70 -5.92
CA SER A 79 8.67 -5.90 -4.53
C SER A 79 8.57 -4.58 -3.78
N ALA A 80 8.29 -4.62 -2.48
CA ALA A 80 8.30 -3.44 -1.62
C ALA A 80 9.67 -2.74 -1.55
N LEU A 81 10.74 -3.38 -2.06
CA LEU A 81 12.09 -2.82 -2.17
C LEU A 81 12.33 -2.06 -3.47
N ALA A 82 11.43 -2.15 -4.45
CA ALA A 82 11.60 -1.44 -5.72
C ALA A 82 11.54 0.07 -5.52
N ASP A 83 12.30 0.84 -6.31
CA ASP A 83 12.34 2.30 -6.13
C ASP A 83 10.98 2.96 -6.33
N TRP A 84 10.14 2.40 -7.20
CA TRP A 84 8.78 2.86 -7.47
C TRP A 84 7.73 2.33 -6.47
N ALA A 85 8.11 1.49 -5.51
CA ALA A 85 7.17 0.82 -4.58
C ALA A 85 6.50 1.78 -3.59
N LEU A 86 7.24 2.77 -3.09
CA LEU A 86 6.76 3.77 -2.15
C LEU A 86 6.68 5.15 -2.82
N ALA A 87 5.76 5.99 -2.35
CA ALA A 87 5.67 7.37 -2.81
C ALA A 87 6.95 8.15 -2.45
N GLY A 88 7.47 8.93 -3.40
CA GLY A 88 8.76 9.62 -3.23
C GLY A 88 8.71 10.76 -2.21
N ASN A 89 7.75 11.69 -2.36
CA ASN A 89 7.59 12.84 -1.48
C ASN A 89 6.09 13.11 -1.21
N PRO A 90 5.43 12.36 -0.32
CA PRO A 90 3.99 12.42 -0.15
C PRO A 90 3.50 13.76 0.42
N SER A 91 4.30 14.44 1.24
CA SER A 91 3.95 15.76 1.77
C SER A 91 3.96 16.83 0.68
N GLU A 92 4.96 16.81 -0.20
CA GLU A 92 5.00 17.73 -1.36
C GLU A 92 3.83 17.49 -2.30
N VAL A 93 3.51 16.22 -2.58
CA VAL A 93 2.32 15.86 -3.37
C VAL A 93 1.04 16.40 -2.73
N THR A 94 0.92 16.28 -1.40
CA THR A 94 -0.23 16.78 -0.65
C THR A 94 -0.34 18.31 -0.77
N TYR A 95 0.77 19.02 -0.66
CA TYR A 95 0.83 20.48 -0.84
C TYR A 95 0.45 20.91 -2.26
N GLN A 96 0.98 20.25 -3.28
CA GLN A 96 0.65 20.58 -4.67
C GLN A 96 -0.84 20.33 -4.97
N VAL A 97 -1.40 19.24 -4.44
CA VAL A 97 -2.84 18.96 -4.53
C VAL A 97 -3.66 20.02 -3.80
N SER A 98 -3.19 20.48 -2.64
CA SER A 98 -3.88 21.52 -1.86
C SER A 98 -3.96 22.84 -2.61
N GLN A 99 -2.85 23.27 -3.23
CA GLN A 99 -2.77 24.48 -4.04
C GLN A 99 -3.66 24.39 -5.29
N ALA A 100 -3.56 23.29 -6.04
CA ALA A 100 -4.30 23.11 -7.29
C ALA A 100 -5.83 23.06 -7.09
N LEU A 101 -6.30 22.54 -5.94
CA LEU A 101 -7.73 22.39 -5.65
C LEU A 101 -8.30 23.48 -4.75
N ASN A 102 -7.46 24.44 -4.33
CA ASN A 102 -7.81 25.45 -3.34
C ASN A 102 -8.41 24.83 -2.06
N CYS A 103 -7.78 23.76 -1.56
CA CYS A 103 -8.12 23.13 -0.29
C CYS A 103 -7.03 23.44 0.72
N GLN A 104 -7.35 24.15 1.81
CA GLN A 104 -6.37 24.48 2.85
C GLN A 104 -6.03 23.24 3.67
N ILE A 105 -4.74 23.05 3.99
CA ILE A 105 -4.25 21.90 4.77
C ILE A 105 -4.57 22.08 6.27
N GLN A 106 -4.63 23.32 6.75
CA GLN A 106 -4.87 23.67 8.16
C GLN A 106 -6.34 23.47 8.58
N ASP A 107 -7.26 23.48 7.61
CA ASP A 107 -8.68 23.15 7.81
C ASP A 107 -8.90 21.64 7.70
N ASP A 108 -10.16 21.18 7.65
CA ASP A 108 -10.49 19.80 7.29
C ASP A 108 -10.21 19.54 5.79
N PHE A 109 -8.92 19.35 5.49
CA PHE A 109 -8.41 19.09 4.15
C PHE A 109 -9.11 17.88 3.51
N ALA A 110 -9.35 16.83 4.31
CA ALA A 110 -10.04 15.64 3.86
C ALA A 110 -11.49 15.93 3.46
N ALA A 111 -12.24 16.73 4.23
CA ALA A 111 -13.59 17.14 3.86
C ALA A 111 -13.62 17.99 2.59
N CYS A 112 -12.65 18.89 2.38
CA CYS A 112 -12.54 19.65 1.14
C CYS A 112 -12.31 18.72 -0.06
N LEU A 113 -11.35 17.79 0.03
CA LEU A 113 -11.04 16.83 -1.04
C LEU A 113 -12.23 15.93 -1.38
N ARG A 114 -13.01 15.49 -0.40
CA ARG A 114 -14.22 14.66 -0.63
C ARG A 114 -15.30 15.36 -1.46
N ARG A 115 -15.28 16.69 -1.54
CA ARG A 115 -16.21 17.48 -2.36
C ARG A 115 -15.68 17.75 -3.78
N LYS A 116 -14.40 17.44 -4.05
CA LYS A 116 -13.78 17.63 -5.37
C LYS A 116 -14.06 16.44 -6.27
N GLN A 117 -14.05 16.66 -7.58
CA GLN A 117 -14.20 15.56 -8.53
C GLN A 117 -12.89 14.78 -8.62
N LEU A 118 -12.98 13.46 -8.77
CA LEU A 118 -11.81 12.60 -8.90
C LEU A 118 -10.85 13.07 -10.00
N ARG A 119 -11.39 13.51 -11.15
CA ARG A 119 -10.57 14.03 -12.26
C ARG A 119 -9.73 15.24 -11.88
N GLU A 120 -10.24 16.11 -11.01
CA GLU A 120 -9.52 17.30 -10.56
C GLU A 120 -8.37 16.89 -9.64
N ILE A 121 -8.60 15.92 -8.75
CA ILE A 121 -7.57 15.38 -7.85
C ILE A 121 -6.47 14.69 -8.65
N MET A 122 -6.82 13.96 -9.69
CA MET A 122 -5.84 13.29 -10.56
C MET A 122 -5.07 14.29 -11.44
N ALA A 123 -5.72 15.39 -11.83
CA ALA A 123 -5.15 16.45 -12.65
C ALA A 123 -4.31 17.46 -11.86
N ALA A 124 -4.47 17.53 -10.54
CA ALA A 124 -3.65 18.30 -9.59
C ALA A 124 -2.21 17.76 -9.48
N GLY A 125 -1.68 17.27 -10.60
CA GLY A 125 -0.54 16.39 -10.74
C GLY A 125 0.67 16.93 -10.02
N ALA A 126 1.15 16.12 -9.08
CA ALA A 126 2.34 16.45 -8.36
C ALA A 126 3.60 16.05 -9.14
N THR A 127 4.61 16.93 -9.12
CA THR A 127 5.92 16.68 -9.71
C THR A 127 6.64 15.63 -8.89
N THR A 128 6.85 14.47 -9.49
CA THR A 128 7.60 13.36 -8.90
C THR A 128 8.60 12.85 -9.93
N PRO A 129 9.81 12.39 -9.53
CA PRO A 129 10.75 11.79 -10.46
C PRO A 129 10.10 10.64 -11.23
N ALA A 130 10.45 10.46 -12.51
CA ALA A 130 9.79 9.49 -13.39
C ALA A 130 9.83 8.03 -12.87
N TYR A 131 10.83 7.68 -12.05
CA TYR A 131 11.00 6.36 -11.44
C TYR A 131 10.28 6.21 -10.09
N LYS A 132 9.55 7.24 -9.63
CA LYS A 132 8.81 7.23 -8.36
C LYS A 132 7.31 7.29 -8.62
N THR A 133 6.57 6.60 -7.76
CA THR A 133 5.11 6.64 -7.81
C THR A 133 4.60 7.94 -7.17
N ARG A 134 3.69 8.64 -7.85
CA ARG A 134 3.04 9.87 -7.34
C ARG A 134 2.10 9.56 -6.18
N PHE A 135 1.11 8.71 -6.43
CA PHE A 135 0.16 8.21 -5.43
C PHE A 135 0.46 6.75 -5.16
N GLY A 136 1.25 6.49 -4.11
CA GLY A 136 1.65 5.14 -3.75
C GLY A 136 1.63 4.93 -2.23
N PRO A 137 1.92 3.71 -1.79
CA PRO A 137 2.13 3.42 -0.38
C PRO A 137 3.14 4.36 0.26
N ILE A 138 2.92 4.71 1.52
CA ILE A 138 3.83 5.51 2.33
C ILE A 138 4.16 4.79 3.63
N VAL A 139 5.29 5.11 4.25
CA VAL A 139 5.56 4.69 5.62
C VAL A 139 4.72 5.57 6.55
N ASP A 140 3.75 4.98 7.24
CA ASP A 140 2.80 5.66 8.13
C ASP A 140 2.86 5.13 9.58
N SER A 141 3.84 4.27 9.87
CA SER A 141 4.05 3.64 11.19
C SER A 141 2.88 2.80 11.69
N LEU A 142 1.83 2.59 10.87
CA LEU A 142 0.63 1.83 11.19
C LEU A 142 0.49 0.64 10.24
N VAL A 143 0.18 0.92 8.98
CA VAL A 143 0.01 -0.10 7.93
C VAL A 143 1.37 -0.50 7.39
N VAL A 144 2.23 0.47 7.11
CA VAL A 144 3.62 0.25 6.71
C VAL A 144 4.50 0.75 7.87
N PRO A 145 4.99 -0.17 8.72
CA PRO A 145 5.56 0.20 10.02
C PRO A 145 6.91 0.90 9.93
N ASN A 146 7.71 0.62 8.89
CA ASN A 146 9.03 1.21 8.69
C ASN A 146 9.45 1.10 7.21
N ASP A 147 10.68 1.54 6.88
CA ASP A 147 11.31 1.23 5.60
C ASP A 147 11.27 -0.29 5.37
N PRO A 148 10.71 -0.77 4.25
CA PRO A 148 10.61 -2.19 3.94
C PRO A 148 11.95 -2.94 4.05
N ARG A 149 13.09 -2.30 3.76
CA ARG A 149 14.42 -2.90 3.94
C ARG A 149 14.68 -3.29 5.40
N LYS A 150 14.28 -2.44 6.35
CA LYS A 150 14.42 -2.69 7.79
C LYS A 150 13.38 -3.67 8.30
N SER A 151 12.13 -3.56 7.83
CA SER A 151 11.07 -4.48 8.25
C SER A 151 11.36 -5.91 7.77
N MET A 152 11.86 -6.09 6.55
CA MET A 152 12.16 -7.43 6.03
C MET A 152 13.29 -8.13 6.79
N THR A 153 14.30 -7.39 7.29
CA THR A 153 15.35 -7.99 8.13
C THR A 153 14.82 -8.38 9.51
N GLN A 154 13.92 -7.57 10.10
CA GLN A 154 13.27 -7.90 11.37
C GLN A 154 12.37 -9.14 11.25
N TYR A 155 11.59 -9.23 10.17
CA TYR A 155 10.63 -10.32 9.94
C TYR A 155 11.17 -11.45 9.06
N HIS A 156 12.46 -11.75 9.14
CA HIS A 156 13.12 -12.73 8.27
C HIS A 156 12.46 -14.12 8.28
N ASP A 157 11.87 -14.54 9.40
CA ASP A 157 11.16 -15.82 9.54
C ASP A 157 9.92 -15.93 8.64
N ILE A 158 9.23 -14.81 8.40
CA ILE A 158 8.11 -14.78 7.46
C ILE A 158 8.60 -15.25 6.10
N PHE A 159 9.72 -14.71 5.62
CA PHE A 159 10.23 -14.97 4.28
C PHE A 159 10.86 -16.35 4.09
N LYS A 160 11.14 -17.10 5.17
CA LYS A 160 11.61 -18.50 5.08
C LYS A 160 10.58 -19.44 4.45
N GLY A 161 9.29 -19.09 4.47
CA GLY A 161 8.18 -19.88 3.91
C GLY A 161 7.70 -19.49 2.51
N TYR A 162 8.31 -18.49 1.84
CA TYR A 162 7.81 -17.95 0.57
C TYR A 162 8.77 -18.26 -0.58
N VAL A 163 8.24 -18.77 -1.70
CA VAL A 163 9.00 -19.04 -2.92
C VAL A 163 9.00 -17.78 -3.79
N ARG A 164 10.18 -17.24 -4.10
CA ARG A 164 10.33 -16.09 -5.00
C ARG A 164 10.18 -16.54 -6.45
N ILE A 165 9.08 -16.19 -7.10
CA ILE A 165 8.86 -16.39 -8.54
C ILE A 165 8.91 -15.02 -9.23
N SER A 166 10.08 -14.62 -9.72
CA SER A 166 10.27 -13.35 -10.42
C SER A 166 10.30 -13.59 -11.93
N SER A 167 9.32 -13.06 -12.67
CA SER A 167 9.46 -12.80 -14.11
C SER A 167 9.93 -11.36 -14.31
N TYR A 168 11.11 -11.18 -14.91
CA TYR A 168 11.59 -9.87 -15.35
C TYR A 168 10.80 -9.45 -16.59
N SER A 169 10.10 -8.31 -16.53
CA SER A 169 9.62 -7.60 -17.72
C SER A 169 9.85 -6.11 -17.49
N PHE A 170 11.05 -5.67 -17.81
CA PHE A 170 11.34 -4.26 -18.07
C PHE A 170 10.60 -3.93 -19.38
N LEU A 171 9.52 -3.16 -19.31
CA LEU A 171 8.97 -2.52 -20.50
C LEU A 171 9.95 -1.41 -20.90
N SER A 172 10.85 -1.74 -21.82
CA SER A 172 11.47 -0.76 -22.70
C SER A 172 10.38 -0.26 -23.65
N SER A 173 9.95 0.98 -23.50
CA SER A 173 9.35 1.73 -24.59
C SER A 173 10.09 3.04 -24.71
N VAL A 174 10.87 3.08 -25.80
CA VAL A 174 11.58 4.18 -26.47
C VAL A 174 10.76 5.46 -26.51
#